data_AF-B6ADM9-F1
#
_entry.id   AF-B6ADM9-F1
#
_cell.length_a   1.000
_cell.length_b   1.000
_cell.length_c   1.000
_cell.angle_alpha   90.00
_cell.angle_beta   90.00
_cell.angle_gamma   90.00
#
_symmetry.space_group_name_H-M   'P 1'
#
loop_
_entity.id
_entity.type
_entity.pdbx_description
1 polymer ?
#
loop_
_entity_poly.entity_id
_entity_poly.type
_entity_poly.pdbx_seq_one_letter_code
_entity_poly.pdbx_strand_id
1 'polypeptide(L)'
;MGKKQHSKDKLYILPSEYCLDWGGYKFNNKPVEYTKFDECALTLMPIKDAVCTKEGIVYEKDNIERYIDIYGQNPFNGEQLSKNDVIQLHYNLNSEGKFCCPITKKAFGNSSHIVVNSKSGYVYSYNTVDELNRKARNWNDLVTGEKFSSKDLIVIQDPLHFQSRELKNFHYIKEGRRLTAQFGDLRVSQQEHEF
;
A
#
# COMPACT_ATOMS: atom_id res chain seq x y z
N MET A 1 -7.74 -16.00 -48.28
CA MET A 1 -8.33 -14.86 -49.02
C MET A 1 -8.50 -13.68 -48.06
N GLY A 2 -7.55 -12.73 -48.04
CA GLY A 2 -7.64 -11.52 -47.23
C GLY A 2 -8.24 -10.35 -48.03
N LYS A 3 -9.55 -10.13 -47.92
CA LYS A 3 -10.29 -9.10 -48.70
C LYS A 3 -10.34 -7.72 -48.02
N LYS A 4 -9.27 -7.28 -47.33
CA LYS A 4 -9.27 -5.95 -46.66
C LYS A 4 -7.94 -5.18 -46.74
N GLN A 5 -7.05 -5.51 -47.67
CA GLN A 5 -5.72 -4.89 -47.71
C GLN A 5 -5.60 -3.66 -48.62
N HIS A 6 -6.54 -3.44 -49.57
CA HIS A 6 -6.37 -2.43 -50.64
C HIS A 6 -7.32 -1.20 -50.59
N SER A 7 -8.07 -0.99 -49.51
CA SER A 7 -9.09 0.09 -49.46
C SER A 7 -8.68 1.32 -48.63
N LYS A 8 -7.45 1.39 -48.12
CA LYS A 8 -7.03 2.43 -47.18
C LYS A 8 -5.76 3.17 -47.63
N ASP A 9 -5.58 3.37 -48.94
CA ASP A 9 -4.49 4.21 -49.45
C ASP A 9 -4.84 5.69 -49.25
N LYS A 10 -4.59 6.19 -48.03
CA LYS A 10 -4.62 7.61 -47.70
C LYS A 10 -3.17 8.06 -47.49
N LEU A 11 -2.86 9.29 -47.89
CA LEU A 11 -1.52 9.88 -47.71
C LEU A 11 -1.17 10.21 -46.23
N TYR A 12 -2.10 9.98 -45.31
CA TYR A 12 -1.93 10.21 -43.88
C TYR A 12 -2.44 9.01 -43.10
N ILE A 13 -1.86 8.78 -41.93
CA ILE A 13 -2.27 7.74 -40.99
C ILE A 13 -3.16 8.40 -39.94
N LEU A 14 -4.38 7.87 -39.72
CA LEU A 14 -5.23 8.36 -38.64
C LEU A 14 -4.64 7.96 -37.26
N PRO A 15 -4.82 8.77 -36.20
CA PRO A 15 -4.37 8.40 -34.86
C PRO A 15 -4.90 7.03 -34.39
N SER A 16 -6.14 6.68 -34.77
CA SER A 16 -6.74 5.37 -34.50
C SER A 16 -6.08 4.22 -35.28
N GLU A 17 -5.63 4.45 -36.51
CA GLU A 17 -4.92 3.46 -37.33
C GLU A 17 -3.50 3.25 -36.83
N TYR A 18 -2.79 4.34 -36.50
CA TYR A 18 -1.49 4.27 -35.82
C TYR A 18 -1.58 3.51 -34.49
N CYS A 19 -2.72 3.64 -33.81
CA CYS A 19 -2.97 2.97 -32.54
C CYS A 19 -3.26 1.48 -32.64
N LEU A 20 -4.10 1.06 -33.59
CA LEU A 20 -4.64 -0.29 -33.63
C LEU A 20 -3.89 -1.21 -34.59
N ASP A 21 -3.48 -0.68 -35.74
CA ASP A 21 -3.02 -1.49 -36.88
C ASP A 21 -1.48 -1.52 -36.99
N TRP A 22 -0.80 -0.42 -36.63
CA TRP A 22 0.64 -0.23 -36.89
C TRP A 22 1.53 -0.29 -35.64
N GLY A 23 0.95 -0.56 -34.46
CA GLY A 23 1.70 -0.85 -33.23
C GLY A 23 2.59 0.28 -32.70
N GLY A 24 2.44 1.52 -33.21
CA GLY A 24 3.23 2.68 -32.79
C GLY A 24 2.68 3.36 -31.54
N TYR A 25 1.40 3.19 -31.25
CA TYR A 25 0.81 3.70 -30.02
C TYR A 25 1.19 2.84 -28.82
N LYS A 26 2.00 3.43 -27.95
CA LYS A 26 2.18 2.93 -26.59
C LYS A 26 1.03 3.51 -25.77
N PHE A 27 0.04 2.69 -25.42
CA PHE A 27 -0.91 3.09 -24.39
C PHE A 27 -0.08 3.51 -23.18
N ASN A 28 -0.30 4.73 -22.68
CA ASN A 28 0.37 5.23 -21.49
C ASN A 28 -0.16 4.47 -20.26
N ASN A 29 0.15 3.18 -20.18
CA ASN A 29 0.06 2.37 -18.97
C ASN A 29 1.17 2.85 -18.06
N LYS A 30 0.99 4.04 -17.47
CA LYS A 30 1.80 4.44 -16.33
C LYS A 30 1.65 3.31 -15.31
N PRO A 31 2.76 2.76 -14.80
CA PRO A 31 2.68 1.71 -13.79
C PRO A 31 1.80 2.20 -12.65
N VAL A 32 0.86 1.36 -12.22
CA VAL A 32 0.03 1.69 -11.07
C VAL A 32 0.95 1.73 -9.85
N GLU A 33 1.05 2.90 -9.23
CA GLU A 33 1.83 3.09 -8.01
C GLU A 33 0.98 2.65 -6.81
N TYR A 34 1.51 1.69 -6.07
CA TYR A 34 0.92 1.16 -4.85
C TYR A 34 1.86 1.39 -3.68
N THR A 35 1.30 1.62 -2.50
CA THR A 35 2.09 1.72 -1.27
C THR A 35 2.62 0.34 -0.89
N LYS A 36 3.93 0.24 -0.68
CA LYS A 36 4.55 -0.98 -0.16
C LYS A 36 4.40 -1.06 1.35
N PHE A 37 4.68 -2.24 1.91
CA PHE A 37 4.57 -2.48 3.35
C PHE A 37 5.73 -1.89 4.15
N ASP A 38 6.84 -1.56 3.49
CA ASP A 38 8.08 -0.99 4.04
C ASP A 38 8.21 0.52 3.82
N GLU A 39 7.20 1.15 3.22
CA GLU A 39 7.17 2.57 2.88
C GLU A 39 5.99 3.26 3.57
N CYS A 40 6.17 4.52 3.95
CA CYS A 40 5.09 5.32 4.52
C CYS A 40 4.14 5.78 3.41
N ALA A 41 2.84 5.55 3.55
CA ALA A 41 1.86 5.90 2.52
C ALA A 41 1.69 7.42 2.28
N LEU A 42 2.20 8.27 3.18
CA LEU A 42 2.19 9.74 3.02
C LEU A 42 3.47 10.26 2.33
N THR A 43 4.63 9.69 2.66
CA THR A 43 5.94 10.21 2.20
C THR A 43 6.61 9.36 1.13
N LEU A 44 6.17 8.11 0.96
CA LEU A 44 6.80 7.08 0.13
C LEU A 44 8.28 6.83 0.49
N MET A 45 8.65 7.18 1.72
CA MET A 45 9.98 6.94 2.27
C MET A 45 9.98 5.64 3.09
N PRO A 46 11.14 4.97 3.22
CA PRO A 46 11.25 3.77 4.04
C PRO A 46 10.92 4.08 5.50
N ILE A 47 10.11 3.22 6.12
CA ILE A 47 9.61 3.38 7.49
C ILE A 47 10.69 3.06 8.54
N LYS A 48 10.71 3.85 9.62
CA LYS A 48 11.48 3.57 10.85
C LYS A 48 10.53 3.15 11.97
N ASP A 49 9.72 4.10 12.43
CA ASP A 49 8.67 3.87 13.43
C ASP A 49 7.33 3.67 12.73
N ALA A 50 7.07 2.41 12.41
CA ALA A 50 5.90 2.03 11.64
C ALA A 50 4.65 1.96 12.51
N VAL A 51 3.57 2.50 11.96
CA VAL A 51 2.23 2.44 12.55
C VAL A 51 1.20 2.13 11.48
N CYS A 52 0.07 1.54 11.85
CA CYS A 52 -1.03 1.29 10.93
C CYS A 52 -2.37 1.81 11.43
N THR A 53 -3.27 2.05 10.48
CA THR A 53 -4.69 2.23 10.75
C THR A 53 -5.44 0.90 10.67
N LYS A 54 -6.70 0.88 11.11
CA LYS A 54 -7.59 -0.30 11.05
C LYS A 54 -7.77 -0.85 9.63
N GLU A 55 -7.60 0.00 8.62
CA GLU A 55 -7.66 -0.35 7.19
C GLU A 55 -6.40 -1.10 6.70
N GLY A 56 -5.35 -1.20 7.52
CA GLY A 56 -4.11 -1.89 7.16
C GLY A 56 -3.12 -1.06 6.35
N ILE A 57 -3.33 0.26 6.25
CA ILE A 57 -2.37 1.16 5.62
C ILE A 57 -1.27 1.55 6.61
N VAL A 58 -0.02 1.48 6.16
CA VAL A 58 1.17 1.75 6.95
C VAL A 58 1.63 3.19 6.79
N TYR A 59 1.95 3.82 7.91
CA TYR A 59 2.48 5.18 7.99
C TYR A 59 3.70 5.21 8.92
N GLU A 60 4.47 6.28 8.81
CA GLU A 60 5.44 6.65 9.83
C GLU A 60 4.74 7.45 10.93
N LYS A 61 5.03 7.11 12.19
CA LYS A 61 4.37 7.67 13.39
C LYS A 61 4.31 9.20 13.39
N ASP A 62 5.45 9.85 13.21
CA ASP A 62 5.56 11.31 13.23
C ASP A 62 4.71 11.97 12.14
N ASN A 63 4.65 11.36 10.96
CA ASN A 63 3.96 11.93 9.81
C ASN A 63 2.44 11.77 9.94
N ILE A 64 1.95 10.63 10.42
CA ILE A 64 0.52 10.45 10.64
C ILE A 64 0.00 11.28 11.80
N GLU A 65 0.77 11.41 12.90
CA GLU A 65 0.39 12.25 14.03
C GLU A 65 0.26 13.72 13.61
N ARG A 66 1.21 14.22 12.80
CA ARG A 66 1.12 15.57 12.22
C ARG A 66 -0.09 15.73 11.29
N TYR A 67 -0.38 14.72 10.46
CA TYR A 67 -1.54 14.76 9.58
C TYR A 67 -2.85 14.84 10.39
N ILE A 68 -2.94 14.06 11.46
CA ILE A 68 -4.08 14.07 12.38
C ILE A 68 -4.19 15.43 13.09
N ASP A 69 -3.09 16.04 13.51
CA ASP A 69 -3.12 17.35 14.16
C ASP A 69 -3.60 18.48 13.24
N ILE A 70 -3.29 18.41 11.94
CA ILE A 70 -3.68 19.43 10.95
C ILE A 70 -5.11 19.21 10.45
N TYR A 71 -5.48 17.96 10.13
CA TYR A 71 -6.72 17.65 9.41
C TYR A 71 -7.74 16.87 10.24
N GLY A 72 -7.34 16.20 11.31
CA GLY A 72 -8.20 15.38 12.15
C GLY A 72 -8.85 14.18 11.44
N GLN A 73 -8.31 13.78 10.28
CA GLN A 73 -8.91 12.79 9.39
C GLN A 73 -7.89 11.74 8.95
N ASN A 74 -8.38 10.59 8.51
CA ASN A 74 -7.58 9.51 7.95
C ASN A 74 -7.22 9.84 6.49
N PRO A 75 -5.93 9.82 6.11
CA PRO A 75 -5.51 10.14 4.75
C PRO A 75 -5.99 9.15 3.68
N PHE A 76 -6.38 7.93 4.06
CA PHE A 76 -6.89 6.93 3.13
C PHE A 76 -8.36 7.15 2.76
N ASN A 77 -9.26 7.19 3.74
CA ASN A 77 -10.72 7.21 3.52
C ASN A 77 -11.40 8.56 3.88
N GLY A 78 -10.72 9.47 4.56
CA GLY A 78 -11.27 10.76 4.98
C GLY A 78 -12.07 10.73 6.30
N GLU A 79 -12.19 9.59 6.97
CA GLU A 79 -12.92 9.47 8.24
C GLU A 79 -12.18 10.16 9.40
N GLN A 80 -12.88 10.54 10.45
CA GLN A 80 -12.28 11.14 11.64
C GLN A 80 -11.32 10.14 12.30
N LEU A 81 -10.06 10.52 12.51
CA LEU A 81 -9.04 9.65 13.09
C LEU A 81 -8.39 10.32 14.30
N SER A 82 -8.34 9.61 15.42
CA SER A 82 -7.63 10.06 16.63
C SER A 82 -6.26 9.39 16.73
N LYS A 83 -5.34 9.99 17.52
CA LYS A 83 -4.00 9.41 17.77
C LYS A 83 -4.07 8.02 18.44
N ASN A 84 -5.13 7.75 19.21
CA ASN A 84 -5.31 6.49 19.92
C ASN A 84 -5.79 5.35 19.01
N ASP A 85 -6.36 5.67 17.84
CA ASP A 85 -6.82 4.68 16.88
C ASP A 85 -5.69 4.11 16.01
N VAL A 86 -4.50 4.71 16.10
CA VAL A 86 -3.31 4.30 15.38
C VAL A 86 -2.60 3.19 16.17
N ILE A 87 -2.30 2.08 15.49
CA ILE A 87 -1.69 0.90 16.11
C ILE A 87 -0.20 0.91 15.79
N GLN A 88 0.64 0.77 16.81
CA GLN A 88 2.09 0.67 16.63
C GLN A 88 2.48 -0.71 16.11
N LEU A 89 3.33 -0.76 15.08
CA LEU A 89 3.79 -2.00 14.46
C LEU A 89 5.15 -2.41 15.00
N HIS A 90 5.29 -3.69 15.33
CA HIS A 90 6.54 -4.33 15.72
C HIS A 90 7.01 -5.29 14.62
N TYR A 91 7.87 -4.78 13.74
CA TYR A 91 8.56 -5.59 12.74
C TYR A 91 9.77 -6.30 13.34
N ASN A 92 9.96 -7.57 12.95
CA ASN A 92 11.17 -8.31 13.27
C ASN A 92 12.16 -8.18 12.10
N LEU A 93 13.45 -8.11 12.42
CA LEU A 93 14.52 -8.03 11.45
C LEU A 93 15.32 -9.33 11.46
N ASN A 94 15.63 -9.83 10.26
CA ASN A 94 16.60 -10.92 10.10
C ASN A 94 18.04 -10.40 10.21
N SER A 95 19.01 -11.32 10.23
CA SER A 95 20.45 -11.01 10.20
C SER A 95 20.89 -10.13 9.01
N GLU A 96 20.13 -10.14 7.91
CA GLU A 96 20.35 -9.29 6.72
C GLU A 96 19.72 -7.89 6.83
N GLY A 97 19.06 -7.55 7.95
CA GLY A 97 18.35 -6.27 8.10
C GLY A 97 17.04 -6.17 7.31
N LYS A 98 16.52 -7.28 6.78
CA LYS A 98 15.21 -7.34 6.11
C LYS A 98 14.10 -7.68 7.10
N PHE A 99 12.93 -7.08 6.91
CA PHE A 99 11.74 -7.40 7.69
C PHE A 99 11.33 -8.87 7.49
N CYS A 100 11.04 -9.56 8.58
CA CYS A 100 10.70 -10.97 8.58
C CYS A 100 9.57 -11.29 9.56
N CYS A 101 8.93 -12.44 9.33
CA CYS A 101 7.99 -13.01 10.30
C CYS A 101 8.76 -13.58 11.51
N PRO A 102 8.39 -13.27 12.75
CA PRO A 102 9.11 -13.75 13.95
C PRO A 102 9.14 -15.28 14.08
N ILE A 103 8.10 -15.96 13.61
CA ILE A 103 7.94 -17.41 13.79
C ILE A 103 8.65 -18.18 12.67
N THR A 104 8.35 -17.84 11.41
CA THR A 104 8.91 -18.56 10.26
C THR A 104 10.28 -18.05 9.85
N LYS A 105 10.69 -16.87 10.35
CA LYS A 105 11.92 -16.15 9.97
C LYS A 105 12.05 -15.89 8.47
N LYS A 106 10.97 -16.04 7.70
CA LYS A 106 10.93 -15.72 6.28
C LYS A 106 10.86 -14.20 6.11
N ALA A 107 11.72 -13.67 5.25
CA ALA A 107 11.70 -12.26 4.89
C ALA A 107 10.44 -11.93 4.09
N PHE A 108 9.87 -10.75 4.33
CA PHE A 108 8.75 -10.22 3.57
C PHE A 108 9.22 -9.62 2.24
N GLY A 109 8.38 -9.73 1.22
CA GLY A 109 8.58 -9.09 -0.09
C GLY A 109 7.26 -8.56 -0.64
N ASN A 110 7.30 -8.01 -1.86
CA ASN A 110 6.17 -7.30 -2.48
C ASN A 110 4.93 -8.17 -2.73
N SER A 111 5.10 -9.48 -2.81
CA SER A 111 4.01 -10.46 -3.01
C SER A 111 3.65 -11.24 -1.76
N SER A 112 4.32 -10.97 -0.62
CA SER A 112 4.03 -11.66 0.63
C SER A 112 2.68 -11.23 1.18
N HIS A 113 1.87 -12.18 1.65
CA HIS A 113 0.65 -11.86 2.39
C HIS A 113 1.01 -11.59 3.86
N ILE A 114 0.81 -10.35 4.31
CA ILE A 114 1.26 -9.83 5.60
C ILE A 114 0.06 -9.38 6.41
N VAL A 115 0.02 -9.81 7.67
CA VAL A 115 -1.03 -9.46 8.64
C VAL A 115 -0.42 -8.98 9.94
N VAL A 116 -1.14 -8.13 10.65
CA VAL A 116 -0.78 -7.68 11.99
C VAL A 116 -1.89 -8.02 12.97
N ASN A 117 -1.50 -8.37 14.19
CA ASN A 117 -2.42 -8.42 15.32
C ASN A 117 -2.59 -7.00 15.91
N SER A 118 -3.80 -6.45 15.84
CA SER A 118 -4.14 -5.11 16.34
C SER A 118 -3.81 -4.90 17.83
N LYS A 119 -3.92 -5.96 18.65
CA LYS A 119 -3.68 -5.84 20.11
C LYS A 119 -2.21 -5.74 20.46
N SER A 120 -1.40 -6.60 19.86
CA SER A 120 0.01 -6.73 20.21
C SER A 120 0.94 -5.93 19.29
N GLY A 121 0.45 -5.52 18.12
CA GLY A 121 1.23 -4.82 17.10
C GLY A 121 2.21 -5.69 16.32
N TYR A 122 2.30 -6.99 16.61
CA TYR A 122 3.25 -7.87 15.91
C TYR A 122 2.79 -8.21 14.50
N VAL A 123 3.76 -8.15 13.57
CA VAL A 123 3.55 -8.43 12.15
C VAL A 123 3.94 -9.87 11.81
N TYR A 124 3.03 -10.58 11.17
CA TYR A 124 3.13 -11.99 10.81
C TYR A 124 2.86 -12.22 9.32
N SER A 125 3.29 -13.37 8.82
CA SER A 125 2.79 -13.87 7.54
C SER A 125 1.42 -14.50 7.73
N TYR A 126 0.50 -14.24 6.80
CA TYR A 126 -0.85 -14.82 6.85
C TYR A 126 -0.84 -16.34 6.96
N ASN A 127 0.07 -17.02 6.26
CA ASN A 127 0.19 -18.48 6.29
C ASN A 127 0.48 -18.99 7.71
N THR A 128 1.31 -18.26 8.47
CA THR A 128 1.64 -18.61 9.85
C THR A 128 0.40 -18.54 10.75
N VAL A 129 -0.38 -17.47 10.61
CA VAL A 129 -1.61 -17.28 11.39
C VAL A 129 -2.69 -18.30 10.98
N ASP A 130 -2.81 -18.59 9.68
CA ASP A 130 -3.77 -19.58 9.19
C ASP A 130 -3.46 -20.99 9.74
N GLU A 131 -2.19 -21.40 9.75
CA GLU A 131 -1.78 -22.71 10.24
C GLU A 131 -1.83 -22.83 11.77
N LEU A 132 -1.21 -21.89 12.48
CA LEU A 132 -1.00 -22.00 13.93
C LEU A 132 -2.17 -21.48 14.76
N ASN A 133 -2.97 -20.55 14.22
CA ASN A 133 -4.11 -19.99 14.94
C ASN A 133 -5.44 -20.51 14.40
N ARG A 134 -5.70 -20.33 13.10
CA ARG A 134 -7.02 -20.64 12.53
C ARG A 134 -7.29 -22.14 12.46
N LYS A 135 -6.37 -22.93 11.89
CA LYS A 135 -6.53 -24.40 11.78
C LYS A 135 -6.43 -25.10 13.13
N ALA A 136 -5.52 -24.64 14.00
CA ALA A 136 -5.37 -25.19 15.35
C ALA A 136 -6.44 -24.70 16.35
N ARG A 137 -7.34 -23.78 15.95
CA ARG A 137 -8.35 -23.12 16.81
C ARG A 137 -7.75 -22.45 18.05
N ASN A 138 -6.51 -21.97 17.94
CA ASN A 138 -5.79 -21.31 19.03
C ASN A 138 -5.68 -19.81 18.75
N TRP A 139 -6.49 -18.99 19.40
CA TRP A 139 -6.51 -17.54 19.18
C TRP A 139 -5.67 -16.77 20.20
N ASN A 140 -4.43 -17.20 20.36
CA ASN A 140 -3.43 -16.53 21.20
C ASN A 140 -2.27 -16.06 20.33
N ASP A 141 -1.76 -14.88 20.63
CA ASP A 141 -0.62 -14.30 19.95
C ASP A 141 0.59 -15.25 20.05
N LEU A 142 1.28 -15.47 18.93
CA LEU A 142 2.35 -16.46 18.83
C LEU A 142 3.64 -16.02 19.53
N VAL A 143 3.80 -14.72 19.79
CA VAL A 143 4.96 -14.15 20.48
C VAL A 143 4.61 -13.78 21.91
N THR A 144 3.51 -13.05 22.13
CA THR A 144 3.17 -12.54 23.48
C THR A 144 2.25 -13.48 24.28
N GLY A 145 1.54 -14.40 23.61
CA GLY A 145 0.54 -15.26 24.25
C GLY A 145 -0.79 -14.57 24.58
N GLU A 146 -0.97 -13.31 24.18
CA GLU A 146 -2.21 -12.57 24.44
C GLU A 146 -3.39 -13.09 23.62
N LYS A 147 -4.57 -13.17 24.23
CA LYS A 147 -5.79 -13.60 23.55
C LYS A 147 -6.28 -12.54 22.57
N PHE A 148 -6.41 -12.91 21.30
CA PHE A 148 -6.98 -12.06 20.26
C PHE A 148 -8.15 -12.76 19.57
N SER A 149 -8.86 -12.03 18.71
CA SER A 149 -9.97 -12.56 17.91
C SER A 149 -9.66 -12.43 16.42
N SER A 150 -10.37 -13.16 15.57
CA SER A 150 -10.20 -13.03 14.12
C SER A 150 -10.47 -11.59 13.61
N LYS A 151 -11.24 -10.78 14.35
CA LYS A 151 -11.52 -9.37 13.99
C LYS A 151 -10.35 -8.43 14.30
N ASP A 152 -9.45 -8.85 15.18
CA ASP A 152 -8.29 -8.06 15.58
C ASP A 152 -7.13 -8.22 14.57
N LEU A 153 -7.26 -9.13 13.59
CA LEU A 153 -6.30 -9.29 12.50
C LEU A 153 -6.56 -8.26 11.42
N ILE A 154 -5.55 -7.43 11.18
CA ILE A 154 -5.54 -6.43 10.12
C ILE A 154 -4.60 -6.90 9.02
N VAL A 155 -5.06 -6.85 7.78
CA VAL A 155 -4.24 -7.24 6.62
C VAL A 155 -3.50 -6.01 6.12
N ILE A 156 -2.17 -6.04 6.16
CA ILE A 156 -1.32 -4.95 5.65
C ILE A 156 -1.11 -5.11 4.14
N GLN A 157 -0.91 -6.36 3.70
CA GLN A 157 -0.63 -6.66 2.32
C GLN A 157 -1.27 -7.97 1.91
N ASP A 158 -2.05 -7.93 0.84
CA ASP A 158 -2.56 -9.11 0.14
C ASP A 158 -2.17 -9.01 -1.35
N PRO A 159 -1.44 -10.00 -1.91
CA PRO A 159 -1.13 -10.03 -3.33
C PRO A 159 -2.37 -10.13 -4.24
N LEU A 160 -3.49 -10.67 -3.72
CA LEU A 160 -4.73 -10.82 -4.50
C LEU A 160 -5.56 -9.54 -4.51
N HIS A 161 -5.47 -8.73 -3.45
CA HIS A 161 -6.29 -7.53 -3.26
C HIS A 161 -5.40 -6.29 -3.08
N PHE A 162 -4.78 -5.82 -4.17
CA PHE A 162 -3.88 -4.65 -4.13
C PHE A 162 -4.57 -3.30 -4.40
N GLN A 163 -5.82 -3.31 -4.90
CA GLN A 163 -6.53 -2.10 -5.34
C GLN A 163 -6.74 -1.07 -4.22
N SER A 164 -6.91 -1.52 -2.98
CA SER A 164 -7.05 -0.65 -1.81
C SER A 164 -5.78 0.16 -1.52
N ARG A 165 -4.62 -0.28 -2.01
CA ARG A 165 -3.32 0.37 -1.74
C ARG A 165 -2.82 1.23 -2.90
N GLU A 166 -3.62 1.37 -3.95
CA GLU A 166 -3.30 2.27 -5.05
C GLU A 166 -3.34 3.73 -4.57
N LEU A 167 -2.25 4.45 -4.80
CA LEU A 167 -2.09 5.83 -4.33
C LEU A 167 -3.23 6.74 -4.81
N LYS A 168 -3.70 6.53 -6.05
CA LYS A 168 -4.81 7.28 -6.64
C LYS A 168 -6.10 7.24 -5.80
N ASN A 169 -6.28 6.19 -5.00
CA ASN A 169 -7.49 6.01 -4.21
C ASN A 169 -7.49 6.80 -2.90
N PHE A 170 -6.32 7.26 -2.45
CA PHE A 170 -6.16 7.96 -1.18
C PHE A 170 -6.88 9.31 -1.19
N HIS A 171 -7.63 9.56 -0.13
CA HIS A 171 -8.39 10.79 0.07
C HIS A 171 -7.51 12.04 0.02
N TYR A 172 -6.34 12.01 0.68
CA TYR A 172 -5.43 13.16 0.72
C TYR A 172 -4.91 13.54 -0.67
N ILE A 173 -4.72 12.56 -1.57
CA ILE A 173 -4.28 12.81 -2.95
C ILE A 173 -5.43 13.41 -3.77
N LYS A 174 -6.64 12.87 -3.62
CA LYS A 174 -7.83 13.36 -4.34
C LYS A 174 -8.17 14.81 -3.98
N GLU A 175 -8.00 15.19 -2.72
CA GLU A 175 -8.24 16.56 -2.26
C GLU A 175 -7.02 17.48 -2.38
N GLY A 176 -5.86 16.95 -2.76
CA GLY A 176 -4.63 17.72 -2.87
C GLY A 176 -4.08 18.21 -1.52
N ARG A 177 -4.41 17.54 -0.41
CA ARG A 177 -3.89 17.88 0.92
C ARG A 177 -2.43 17.50 1.00
N ARG A 178 -1.58 18.47 1.39
CA ARG A 178 -0.15 18.26 1.56
C ARG A 178 0.21 18.59 3.00
N LEU A 179 1.04 17.76 3.62
CA LEU A 179 1.72 18.16 4.84
C LEU A 179 2.62 19.35 4.48
N THR A 180 2.23 20.56 4.90
CA THR A 180 3.02 21.76 4.66
C THR A 180 4.35 21.64 5.40
N ALA A 181 5.45 21.74 4.64
CA ALA A 181 6.79 21.47 5.09
C ALA A 181 7.25 22.44 6.21
N GLN A 182 7.59 21.88 7.38
CA GLN A 182 8.78 22.33 8.11
C GLN A 182 9.97 21.38 7.91
N PHE A 183 9.77 20.22 7.26
CA PHE A 183 10.86 19.33 6.84
C PHE A 183 10.49 18.67 5.50
N GLY A 184 11.03 19.22 4.41
CA GLY A 184 11.08 18.59 3.08
C GLY A 184 9.77 18.59 2.31
N ASP A 185 9.77 19.26 1.15
CA ASP A 185 8.70 19.12 0.17
C ASP A 185 8.44 17.64 -0.14
N LEU A 186 7.23 17.19 0.17
CA LEU A 186 6.67 15.98 -0.39
C LEU A 186 6.57 16.18 -1.90
N ARG A 187 7.61 15.77 -2.63
CA ARG A 187 7.56 15.62 -4.08
C ARG A 187 6.62 14.47 -4.42
N VAL A 188 5.31 14.71 -4.31
CA VAL A 188 4.39 14.10 -5.27
C VAL A 188 4.84 14.71 -6.59
N SER A 189 5.42 13.88 -7.46
CA SER A 189 5.83 14.26 -8.80
C SER A 189 4.68 14.97 -9.50
N GLN A 190 4.70 16.30 -9.44
CA GLN A 190 3.89 17.14 -10.28
C GLN A 190 4.42 16.87 -11.68
N GLN A 191 3.76 15.97 -12.40
CA GLN A 191 3.84 16.02 -13.85
C GLN A 191 3.02 17.23 -14.25
N GLU A 192 3.74 18.32 -14.49
CA GLU A 192 3.23 19.55 -15.07
C GLU A 192 2.34 19.19 -16.27
N HIS A 193 1.07 19.59 -16.15
CA HIS A 193 0.21 19.77 -17.30
C HIS A 193 0.72 21.02 -18.02
N GLU A 194 1.64 20.84 -18.96
CA GLU A 194 1.83 21.80 -20.04
C GLU A 194 1.16 21.27 -21.32
N PHE A 195 0.48 22.21 -21.96
CA PHE A 195 -0.47 22.07 -23.06
C PHE A 195 0.16 21.63 -24.38
#